data_AF-A0A949YNT6-F1
#
_entry.id   AF-A0A949YNT6-F1
#
_cell.length_a   1.000
_cell.length_b   1.000
_cell.length_c   1.000
_cell.angle_alpha   90.00
_cell.angle_beta   90.00
_cell.angle_gamma   90.00
#
_symmetry.space_group_name_H-M   'P 1'
#
loop_
_entity.id
_entity.type
_entity.pdbx_description
1 polymer ?
#
loop_
_entity_poly.entity_id
_entity_poly.type
_entity_poly.pdbx_seq_one_letter_code
_entity_poly.pdbx_strand_id
1 'polypeptide(L)'
;MSTVSRPKPPKSPPPEPDPFRYGWRYVRVEHPDGTVCFDQIPLTLEDVLHPEVGDFLVQTDGHDSDLNYLKDVFKAQLADDPMKAVISDCRVDWNLPGVKPLGPDVAVFRGIKRHLDWSTFDVQAEGAEPILVVEVTSPDTRQNDVVTKVDYYHRAKVPLYVIADVREQGEDRVIELIGYRYQRTGYQRIPLDERGRIWLEPVHLWLGLSRDRLGNYERLACFDRTGAEVGDYTAISTALAAETRARAEAE
;
A
#
# COMPACT_ATOMS: atom_id res chain seq x y z
N MET A 1 -22.03 -44.34 -43.00
CA MET A 1 -21.52 -44.38 -41.61
C MET A 1 -21.78 -43.00 -41.00
N SER A 2 -22.71 -42.90 -40.05
CA SER A 2 -23.03 -41.63 -39.36
C SER A 2 -22.17 -41.49 -38.11
N THR A 3 -21.42 -40.41 -38.01
CA THR A 3 -20.68 -40.02 -36.80
C THR A 3 -21.63 -39.30 -35.85
N VAL A 4 -21.97 -39.95 -34.74
CA VAL A 4 -22.73 -39.32 -33.64
C VAL A 4 -21.77 -38.43 -32.85
N SER A 5 -22.02 -37.12 -32.88
CA SER A 5 -21.32 -36.14 -32.04
C SER A 5 -21.78 -36.31 -30.59
N ARG A 6 -20.84 -36.53 -29.66
CA ARG A 6 -21.15 -36.61 -28.22
C ARG A 6 -21.43 -35.19 -27.69
N PRO A 7 -22.49 -34.99 -26.89
CA PRO A 7 -22.76 -33.69 -26.29
C PRO A 7 -21.66 -33.34 -25.29
N LYS A 8 -21.18 -32.10 -25.38
CA LYS A 8 -20.20 -31.53 -24.46
C LYS A 8 -20.83 -31.44 -23.06
N PRO A 9 -20.15 -31.84 -21.98
CA PRO A 9 -20.70 -31.76 -20.64
C PRO A 9 -21.06 -30.30 -20.30
N PRO A 10 -22.14 -30.07 -19.53
CA PRO A 10 -22.52 -28.73 -19.10
C PRO A 10 -21.35 -28.12 -18.32
N LYS A 11 -21.02 -26.85 -18.61
CA LYS A 11 -20.07 -26.08 -17.82
C LYS A 11 -20.60 -26.00 -16.40
N SER A 12 -19.79 -26.40 -15.42
CA SER A 12 -20.12 -26.20 -14.01
C SER A 12 -20.42 -24.72 -13.75
N PRO A 13 -21.39 -24.40 -12.87
CA PRO A 13 -21.59 -23.03 -12.44
C PRO A 13 -20.27 -22.48 -11.87
N PRO A 14 -20.00 -21.18 -12.02
CA PRO A 14 -18.83 -20.57 -11.39
C PRO A 14 -18.89 -20.84 -9.88
N PRO A 15 -17.73 -21.13 -9.24
CA PRO A 15 -17.69 -21.36 -7.81
C PRO A 15 -18.27 -20.14 -7.07
N GLU A 16 -18.94 -20.39 -5.95
CA GLU A 16 -19.32 -19.30 -5.05
C GLU A 16 -18.07 -18.53 -4.64
N PRO A 17 -18.14 -17.19 -4.56
CA PRO A 17 -16.99 -16.39 -4.17
C PRO A 17 -16.54 -16.79 -2.77
N ASP A 18 -15.24 -16.97 -2.59
CA ASP A 18 -14.63 -17.27 -1.30
C ASP A 18 -15.08 -16.22 -0.27
N PRO A 19 -15.78 -16.61 0.82
CA PRO A 19 -16.22 -15.67 1.84
C PRO A 19 -15.05 -14.95 2.51
N PHE A 20 -13.85 -15.54 2.53
CA PHE A 20 -12.65 -14.99 3.15
C PHE A 20 -11.74 -14.23 2.18
N ARG A 21 -12.22 -13.89 0.96
CA ARG A 21 -11.40 -13.16 -0.04
C ARG A 21 -10.81 -11.83 0.46
N TYR A 22 -11.46 -11.18 1.42
CA TYR A 22 -10.96 -9.96 2.06
C TYR A 22 -10.10 -10.24 3.31
N GLY A 23 -10.19 -11.45 3.85
CA GLY A 23 -9.59 -11.86 5.10
C GLY A 23 -10.60 -12.14 6.22
N TRP A 24 -10.13 -12.14 7.46
CA TRP A 24 -10.92 -12.54 8.62
C TRP A 24 -10.58 -11.79 9.91
N ARG A 25 -11.51 -11.83 10.86
CA ARG A 25 -11.31 -11.43 12.26
C ARG A 25 -11.59 -12.61 13.19
N TYR A 26 -10.83 -12.72 14.28
CA TYR A 26 -11.13 -13.67 15.35
C TYR A 26 -12.15 -13.10 16.32
N VAL A 27 -13.24 -13.83 16.56
CA VAL A 27 -14.25 -13.49 17.57
C VAL A 27 -14.28 -14.55 18.68
N ARG A 28 -14.34 -14.08 19.93
CA ARG A 28 -14.47 -14.96 21.09
C ARG A 28 -15.89 -15.49 21.16
N VAL A 29 -16.06 -16.81 21.12
CA VAL A 29 -17.35 -17.48 21.24
C VAL A 29 -17.38 -18.28 22.55
N GLU A 30 -18.47 -18.13 23.29
CA GLU A 30 -18.71 -18.87 24.53
C GLU A 30 -19.78 -19.93 24.27
N HIS A 31 -19.44 -21.19 24.49
CA HIS A 31 -20.32 -22.33 24.25
C HIS A 31 -21.23 -22.60 25.47
N PRO A 32 -22.35 -23.31 25.27
CA PRO A 32 -23.26 -23.66 26.38
C PRO A 32 -22.62 -24.49 27.50
N ASP A 33 -21.49 -25.16 27.24
CA ASP A 33 -20.71 -25.92 28.23
C ASP A 33 -19.68 -25.06 28.98
N GLY A 34 -19.63 -23.75 28.74
CA GLY A 34 -18.71 -22.80 29.35
C GLY A 34 -17.32 -22.76 28.73
N THR A 35 -17.06 -23.54 27.67
CA THR A 35 -15.80 -23.43 26.92
C THR A 35 -15.76 -22.18 26.05
N VAL A 36 -14.55 -21.67 25.82
CA VAL A 36 -14.29 -20.49 25.00
C VAL A 36 -13.43 -20.90 23.81
N CYS A 37 -13.91 -20.62 22.59
CA CYS A 37 -13.12 -20.74 21.37
C CYS A 37 -12.99 -19.38 20.66
N PHE A 38 -12.15 -19.35 19.62
CA PHE A 38 -12.06 -18.23 18.70
C PHE A 38 -12.50 -18.72 17.32
N ASP A 39 -13.58 -18.13 16.81
CA ASP A 39 -14.06 -18.39 15.46
C ASP A 39 -13.53 -17.31 14.51
N GLN A 40 -13.33 -17.67 13.25
CA GLN A 40 -13.01 -16.72 12.19
C GLN A 40 -14.30 -16.26 11.51
N ILE A 41 -14.51 -14.95 11.48
CA ILE A 41 -15.58 -14.34 10.68
C ILE A 41 -14.97 -13.64 9.47
N PRO A 42 -15.57 -13.77 8.27
CA PRO A 42 -15.08 -13.11 7.07
C PRO A 42 -15.23 -11.58 7.18
N LEU A 43 -14.24 -10.85 6.67
CA LEU A 43 -14.28 -9.40 6.58
C LEU A 43 -15.18 -8.94 5.42
N THR A 44 -15.85 -7.81 5.60
CA THR A 44 -16.58 -7.12 4.55
C THR A 44 -15.72 -6.08 3.84
N LEU A 45 -16.19 -5.54 2.72
CA LEU A 45 -15.51 -4.42 2.06
C LEU A 45 -15.40 -3.18 2.97
N GLU A 46 -16.38 -2.96 3.87
CA GLU A 46 -16.32 -1.87 4.86
C GLU A 46 -15.21 -2.11 5.88
N ASP A 47 -15.01 -3.36 6.32
CA ASP A 47 -13.92 -3.70 7.23
C ASP A 47 -12.54 -3.47 6.57
N VAL A 48 -12.39 -3.74 5.27
CA VAL A 48 -11.13 -3.43 4.57
C VAL A 48 -10.90 -1.92 4.46
N LEU A 49 -11.96 -1.12 4.29
CA LEU A 49 -11.85 0.34 4.29
C LEU A 49 -11.51 0.89 5.68
N HIS A 50 -12.06 0.27 6.72
CA HIS A 50 -11.98 0.70 8.12
C HIS A 50 -11.49 -0.43 9.04
N PRO A 51 -10.24 -0.90 8.89
CA PRO A 51 -9.77 -2.07 9.60
C PRO A 51 -9.73 -1.86 11.11
N GLU A 52 -9.90 -2.94 11.85
CA GLU A 52 -9.72 -3.01 13.30
C GLU A 52 -8.39 -3.70 13.66
N VAL A 53 -7.89 -3.40 14.85
CA VAL A 53 -6.69 -4.08 15.36
C VAL A 53 -7.00 -5.57 15.53
N GLY A 54 -6.20 -6.41 14.87
CA GLY A 54 -6.37 -7.87 14.88
C GLY A 54 -7.09 -8.44 13.64
N ASP A 55 -7.50 -7.59 12.70
CA ASP A 55 -7.88 -8.04 11.36
C ASP A 55 -6.71 -8.67 10.63
N PHE A 56 -6.98 -9.76 9.94
CA PHE A 56 -6.09 -10.29 8.92
C PHE A 56 -6.66 -9.92 7.57
N LEU A 57 -6.00 -9.00 6.86
CA LEU A 57 -6.36 -8.62 5.49
C LEU A 57 -5.60 -9.49 4.50
N VAL A 58 -6.32 -10.17 3.61
CA VAL A 58 -5.70 -10.99 2.56
C VAL A 58 -5.22 -10.08 1.44
N GLN A 59 -3.94 -10.20 1.08
CA GLN A 59 -3.31 -9.48 -0.03
C GLN A 59 -2.61 -10.45 -0.98
N THR A 60 -2.37 -10.01 -2.21
CA THR A 60 -1.55 -10.78 -3.16
C THR A 60 -0.06 -10.59 -2.84
N ASP A 61 0.76 -11.58 -3.20
CA ASP A 61 2.22 -11.52 -3.03
C ASP A 61 2.85 -10.33 -3.77
N GLY A 62 2.32 -9.96 -4.93
CA GLY A 62 2.76 -8.78 -5.69
C GLY A 62 2.40 -7.45 -5.02
N HIS A 63 1.26 -7.39 -4.32
CA HIS A 63 0.89 -6.21 -3.52
C HIS A 63 1.81 -6.09 -2.30
N ASP A 64 2.00 -7.18 -1.55
CA ASP A 64 2.90 -7.21 -0.39
C ASP A 64 4.35 -6.85 -0.77
N SER A 65 4.84 -7.35 -1.90
CA SER A 65 6.18 -7.02 -2.43
C SER A 65 6.33 -5.51 -2.69
N ASP A 66 5.36 -4.88 -3.36
CA ASP A 66 5.39 -3.44 -3.63
C ASP A 66 5.30 -2.61 -2.34
N LEU A 67 4.49 -3.06 -1.37
CA LEU A 67 4.35 -2.38 -0.08
C LEU A 67 5.63 -2.44 0.75
N ASN A 68 6.22 -3.63 0.88
CA ASN A 68 7.47 -3.82 1.60
C ASN A 68 8.57 -2.96 0.96
N TYR A 69 8.69 -2.98 -0.37
CA TYR A 69 9.61 -2.13 -1.11
C TYR A 69 9.47 -0.63 -0.76
N LEU A 70 8.25 -0.08 -0.92
CA LEU A 70 8.00 1.34 -0.69
C LEU A 70 8.27 1.74 0.76
N LYS A 71 7.82 0.91 1.72
CA LYS A 71 8.04 1.11 3.15
C LYS A 71 9.53 1.18 3.46
N ASP A 72 10.32 0.24 2.95
CA ASP A 72 11.75 0.16 3.25
C ASP A 72 12.52 1.31 2.61
N VAL A 73 12.24 1.62 1.34
CA VAL A 73 12.86 2.75 0.64
C VAL A 73 12.51 4.07 1.33
N PHE A 74 11.25 4.31 1.69
CA PHE A 74 10.86 5.57 2.33
C PHE A 74 11.45 5.70 3.73
N LYS A 75 11.49 4.61 4.52
CA LYS A 75 12.14 4.62 5.83
C LYS A 75 13.63 4.89 5.73
N ALA A 76 14.33 4.24 4.80
CA ALA A 76 15.75 4.49 4.58
C ALA A 76 16.01 5.93 4.14
N GLN A 77 15.21 6.46 3.22
CA GLN A 77 15.34 7.80 2.67
C GLN A 77 15.07 8.91 3.71
N LEU A 78 14.28 8.61 4.75
CA LEU A 78 13.91 9.55 5.81
C LEU A 78 14.58 9.23 7.16
N ALA A 79 15.54 8.31 7.20
CA ALA A 79 16.16 7.83 8.44
C ALA A 79 16.83 8.95 9.26
N ASP A 80 17.38 9.96 8.59
CA ASP A 80 18.07 11.09 9.22
C ASP A 80 17.12 12.22 9.69
N ASP A 81 15.81 12.11 9.43
CA ASP A 81 14.80 13.10 9.84
C ASP A 81 13.86 12.49 10.91
N PRO A 82 14.22 12.57 12.21
CA PRO A 82 13.42 11.97 13.27
C PRO A 82 12.04 12.63 13.43
N MET A 83 11.82 13.80 12.83
CA MET A 83 10.54 14.51 12.85
C MET A 83 9.55 13.98 11.80
N LYS A 84 9.94 13.00 10.99
CA LYS A 84 9.08 12.31 10.04
C LYS A 84 8.84 10.87 10.45
N ALA A 85 7.68 10.33 10.08
CA ALA A 85 7.37 8.91 10.22
C ALA A 85 6.78 8.36 8.93
N VAL A 86 7.19 7.14 8.60
CA VAL A 86 6.58 6.32 7.54
C VAL A 86 5.72 5.27 8.22
N ILE A 87 4.42 5.39 8.07
CA ILE A 87 3.41 4.47 8.56
C ILE A 87 2.98 3.61 7.37
N SER A 88 2.99 2.30 7.53
CA SER A 88 2.66 1.36 6.46
C SER A 88 1.98 0.14 7.05
N ASP A 89 0.87 -0.26 6.44
CA ASP A 89 -0.03 -1.32 6.92
C ASP A 89 -0.33 -1.20 8.42
N CYS A 90 -0.61 0.04 8.84
CA CYS A 90 -0.91 0.38 10.22
C CYS A 90 -2.13 1.29 10.22
N ARG A 91 -3.04 1.04 11.15
CA ARG A 91 -4.28 1.79 11.30
C ARG A 91 -3.98 3.24 11.66
N VAL A 92 -4.56 4.19 10.93
CA VAL A 92 -4.41 5.63 11.15
C VAL A 92 -5.77 6.24 11.45
N ASP A 93 -5.91 6.85 12.62
CA ASP A 93 -7.02 7.74 12.91
C ASP A 93 -6.69 9.15 12.39
N TRP A 94 -7.33 9.52 11.29
CA TRP A 94 -7.19 10.83 10.65
C TRP A 94 -7.97 11.93 11.38
N ASN A 95 -8.68 11.58 12.45
CA ASN A 95 -9.55 12.43 13.26
C ASN A 95 -10.60 13.19 12.42
N LEU A 96 -11.10 12.55 11.36
CA LEU A 96 -12.11 13.11 10.48
C LEU A 96 -13.52 12.84 11.02
N PRO A 97 -14.40 13.85 11.10
CA PRO A 97 -15.77 13.65 11.57
C PRO A 97 -16.51 12.58 10.76
N GLY A 98 -17.04 11.56 11.46
CA GLY A 98 -17.82 10.48 10.87
C GLY A 98 -17.01 9.46 10.05
N VAL A 99 -15.68 9.48 10.12
CA VAL A 99 -14.81 8.55 9.40
C VAL A 99 -14.05 7.73 10.44
N LYS A 100 -14.22 6.40 10.41
CA LYS A 100 -13.42 5.49 11.24
C LYS A 100 -11.97 5.50 10.74
N PRO A 101 -10.99 5.07 11.56
CA PRO A 101 -9.60 4.95 11.12
C PRO A 101 -9.44 4.17 9.82
N LEU A 102 -8.44 4.54 9.03
CA LEU A 102 -8.13 3.92 7.73
C LEU A 102 -6.81 3.16 7.84
N GLY A 103 -6.61 2.13 7.03
CA GLY A 103 -5.29 1.53 6.78
C GLY A 103 -4.74 2.04 5.45
N PRO A 104 -3.85 3.07 5.45
CA PRO A 104 -3.07 3.37 4.26
C PRO A 104 -1.98 2.33 4.05
N ASP A 105 -1.76 1.96 2.80
CA ASP A 105 -0.63 1.10 2.41
C ASP A 105 0.72 1.72 2.82
N VAL A 106 0.95 2.98 2.44
CA VAL A 106 2.06 3.80 2.92
C VAL A 106 1.62 5.26 3.09
N ALA A 107 1.85 5.82 4.28
CA ALA A 107 1.64 7.23 4.59
C ALA A 107 2.88 7.83 5.26
N VAL A 108 3.21 9.06 4.88
CA VAL A 108 4.31 9.83 5.46
C VAL A 108 3.75 11.02 6.20
N PHE A 109 4.20 11.19 7.44
CA PHE A 109 3.85 12.29 8.32
C PHE A 109 5.09 13.08 8.71
N ARG A 110 4.91 14.36 9.02
CA ARG A 110 5.90 15.22 9.69
C ARG A 110 5.39 15.72 11.04
N GLY A 111 6.26 16.36 11.80
CA GLY A 111 5.92 16.92 13.12
C GLY A 111 5.98 15.88 14.25
N ILE A 112 6.54 14.71 13.97
CA ILE A 112 6.64 13.58 14.90
C ILE A 112 7.59 13.94 16.04
N LYS A 113 7.09 13.95 17.27
CA LYS A 113 7.91 14.26 18.45
C LYS A 113 8.68 13.05 18.97
N ARG A 114 8.09 11.87 18.84
CA ARG A 114 8.64 10.60 19.30
C ARG A 114 8.05 9.47 18.48
N HIS A 115 8.90 8.50 18.12
CA HIS A 115 8.45 7.26 17.51
C HIS A 115 7.99 6.27 18.58
N LEU A 116 6.78 5.73 18.39
CA LEU A 116 6.17 4.73 19.25
C LEU A 116 5.85 3.46 18.44
N ASP A 117 5.54 2.39 19.14
CA ASP A 117 4.98 1.18 18.55
C ASP A 117 3.45 1.32 18.46
N TRP A 118 2.99 2.05 17.44
CA TRP A 118 1.57 2.38 17.28
C TRP A 118 0.77 1.18 16.76
N SER A 119 -0.20 0.72 17.54
CA SER A 119 -1.28 -0.15 17.04
C SER A 119 -2.37 0.63 16.29
N THR A 120 -2.51 1.92 16.61
CA THR A 120 -3.25 2.91 15.83
C THR A 120 -2.52 4.23 15.94
N PHE A 121 -2.17 4.84 14.82
CA PHE A 121 -1.55 6.15 14.75
C PHE A 121 -2.63 7.23 14.76
N ASP A 122 -2.74 7.98 15.86
CA ASP A 122 -3.69 9.09 15.99
C ASP A 122 -3.02 10.40 15.58
N VAL A 123 -3.47 10.98 14.45
CA VAL A 123 -2.81 12.13 13.82
C VAL A 123 -2.81 13.36 14.75
N GLN A 124 -3.93 13.64 15.41
CA GLN A 124 -4.08 14.79 16.31
C GLN A 124 -3.30 14.58 17.62
N ALA A 125 -3.35 13.39 18.21
CA ALA A 125 -2.65 13.10 19.46
C ALA A 125 -1.12 13.18 19.28
N GLU A 126 -0.61 12.74 18.13
CA GLU A 126 0.81 12.85 17.79
C GLU A 126 1.22 14.28 17.36
N GLY A 127 0.24 15.16 17.09
CA GLY A 127 0.48 16.48 16.51
C GLY A 127 1.11 16.39 15.11
N ALA A 128 0.81 15.30 14.40
CA ALA A 128 1.38 14.97 13.12
C ALA A 128 0.65 15.69 11.98
N GLU A 129 1.36 15.92 10.88
CA GLU A 129 0.79 16.45 9.65
C GLU A 129 1.07 15.46 8.51
N PRO A 130 0.04 14.99 7.78
CA PRO A 130 0.26 14.13 6.64
C PRO A 130 0.88 14.93 5.48
N ILE A 131 1.84 14.33 4.80
CA ILE A 131 2.54 14.96 3.67
C ILE A 131 2.50 14.11 2.38
N LEU A 132 2.36 12.79 2.51
CA LEU A 132 2.24 11.86 1.39
C LEU A 132 1.38 10.66 1.79
N VAL A 133 0.52 10.20 0.89
CA VAL A 133 -0.04 8.84 0.93
C VAL A 133 0.18 8.17 -0.43
N VAL A 134 0.56 6.89 -0.41
CA VAL A 134 0.63 6.02 -1.58
C VAL A 134 -0.23 4.79 -1.32
N GLU A 135 -1.13 4.47 -2.24
CA GLU A 135 -1.98 3.26 -2.20
C GLU A 135 -1.69 2.39 -3.41
N VAL A 136 -1.64 1.08 -3.21
CA VAL A 136 -1.51 0.06 -4.24
C VAL A 136 -2.84 -0.70 -4.27
N THR A 137 -3.58 -0.56 -5.36
CA THR A 137 -4.95 -1.08 -5.36
C THR A 137 -4.97 -2.61 -5.48
N SER A 138 -5.86 -3.27 -4.76
CA SER A 138 -6.19 -4.67 -4.98
C SER A 138 -7.51 -4.80 -5.76
N PRO A 139 -7.69 -5.81 -6.65
CA PRO A 139 -8.86 -5.89 -7.54
C PRO A 139 -10.21 -5.80 -6.82
N ASP A 140 -10.37 -6.52 -5.69
CA ASP A 140 -11.63 -6.62 -4.96
C ASP A 140 -11.97 -5.40 -4.09
N THR A 141 -10.99 -4.51 -3.86
CA THR A 141 -11.12 -3.32 -3.01
C THR A 141 -10.74 -2.02 -3.69
N ARG A 142 -10.32 -2.05 -4.97
CA ARG A 142 -9.88 -0.90 -5.77
C ARG A 142 -10.76 0.35 -5.63
N GLN A 143 -12.07 0.16 -5.52
CA GLN A 143 -13.03 1.25 -5.35
C GLN A 143 -12.78 2.09 -4.08
N ASN A 144 -12.27 1.47 -3.02
CA ASN A 144 -11.89 2.16 -1.79
C ASN A 144 -10.81 3.20 -2.10
N ASP A 145 -9.77 2.83 -2.82
CA ASP A 145 -8.62 3.71 -3.07
C ASP A 145 -8.92 4.77 -4.14
N VAL A 146 -9.57 4.38 -5.25
CA VAL A 146 -9.78 5.30 -6.39
C VAL A 146 -10.97 6.24 -6.23
N VAL A 147 -11.83 6.03 -5.23
CA VAL A 147 -13.01 6.87 -4.95
C VAL A 147 -13.10 7.29 -3.50
N THR A 148 -13.29 6.34 -2.57
CA THR A 148 -13.63 6.68 -1.18
C THR A 148 -12.49 7.37 -0.45
N LYS A 149 -11.28 6.80 -0.53
CA LYS A 149 -10.07 7.36 0.09
C LYS A 149 -9.61 8.65 -0.60
N VAL A 150 -9.92 8.86 -1.88
CA VAL A 150 -9.70 10.17 -2.55
C VAL A 150 -10.44 11.28 -1.79
N ASP A 151 -11.71 11.08 -1.40
CA ASP A 151 -12.45 12.04 -0.57
C ASP A 151 -11.83 12.18 0.82
N TYR A 152 -11.55 11.06 1.49
CA TYR A 152 -11.05 11.10 2.87
C TYR A 152 -9.69 11.76 2.98
N TYR A 153 -8.74 11.43 2.11
CA TYR A 153 -7.43 12.07 2.10
C TYR A 153 -7.50 13.55 1.70
N HIS A 154 -8.44 13.93 0.84
CA HIS A 154 -8.67 15.35 0.53
C HIS A 154 -9.15 16.11 1.77
N ARG A 155 -10.11 15.55 2.51
CA ARG A 155 -10.62 16.12 3.77
C ARG A 155 -9.57 16.16 4.87
N ALA A 156 -8.70 15.15 4.92
CA ALA A 156 -7.50 15.12 5.78
C ALA A 156 -6.39 16.08 5.30
N LYS A 157 -6.58 16.75 4.16
CA LYS A 157 -5.65 17.71 3.55
C LYS A 157 -4.29 17.11 3.22
N VAL A 158 -4.23 15.83 2.88
CA VAL A 158 -2.99 15.18 2.45
C VAL A 158 -2.48 15.89 1.18
N PRO A 159 -1.31 16.55 1.20
CA PRO A 159 -0.85 17.39 0.09
C PRO A 159 -0.59 16.63 -1.22
N LEU A 160 -0.04 15.41 -1.12
CA LEU A 160 0.28 14.55 -2.24
C LEU A 160 -0.31 13.16 -1.98
N TYR A 161 -1.19 12.72 -2.87
CA TYR A 161 -1.78 11.39 -2.84
C TYR A 161 -1.50 10.68 -4.16
N VAL A 162 -0.93 9.48 -4.11
CA VAL A 162 -0.60 8.69 -5.29
C VAL A 162 -1.25 7.32 -5.20
N ILE A 163 -1.78 6.85 -6.32
CA ILE A 163 -2.38 5.52 -6.44
C ILE A 163 -1.61 4.76 -7.52
N ALA A 164 -1.10 3.59 -7.17
CA ALA A 164 -0.71 2.55 -8.11
C ALA A 164 -1.93 1.68 -8.38
N ASP A 165 -2.65 2.00 -9.45
CA ASP A 165 -3.86 1.32 -9.88
C ASP A 165 -3.48 0.03 -10.62
N VAL A 166 -3.44 -1.07 -9.86
CA VAL A 166 -3.10 -2.40 -10.34
C VAL A 166 -4.34 -3.04 -10.96
N ARG A 167 -4.16 -3.55 -12.19
CA ARG A 167 -5.19 -4.28 -12.93
C ARG A 167 -4.62 -5.58 -13.46
N GLU A 168 -5.46 -6.60 -13.49
CA GLU A 168 -5.16 -7.87 -14.14
C GLU A 168 -5.62 -7.81 -15.59
N GLN A 169 -4.72 -8.10 -16.53
CA GLN A 169 -5.02 -8.28 -17.95
C GLN A 169 -4.59 -9.68 -18.39
N GLY A 170 -5.50 -10.65 -18.24
CA GLY A 170 -5.16 -12.05 -18.46
C GLY A 170 -4.25 -12.56 -17.34
N GLU A 171 -3.06 -13.03 -17.69
CA GLU A 171 -2.03 -13.45 -16.72
C GLU A 171 -1.09 -12.28 -16.34
N ASP A 172 -1.21 -11.13 -17.01
CA ASP A 172 -0.33 -9.99 -16.81
C ASP A 172 -0.85 -9.04 -15.73
N ARG A 173 0.07 -8.61 -14.86
CA ARG A 173 -0.13 -7.51 -13.91
C ARG A 173 0.25 -6.19 -14.58
N VAL A 174 -0.71 -5.26 -14.67
CA VAL A 174 -0.53 -3.92 -15.25
C VAL A 174 -0.75 -2.87 -14.19
N ILE A 175 0.12 -1.85 -14.12
CA ILE A 175 0.01 -0.77 -13.12
C ILE A 175 -0.15 0.59 -13.81
N GLU A 176 -1.16 1.36 -13.43
CA GLU A 176 -1.31 2.77 -13.81
C GLU A 176 -1.01 3.67 -12.61
N LEU A 177 -0.07 4.62 -12.75
CA LEU A 177 0.19 5.61 -11.70
C LEU A 177 -0.74 6.81 -11.84
N ILE A 178 -1.44 7.15 -10.74
CA ILE A 178 -2.32 8.31 -10.66
C ILE A 178 -1.85 9.20 -9.51
N GLY A 179 -1.37 10.41 -9.83
CA GLY A 179 -0.96 11.38 -8.84
C GLY A 179 -2.00 12.49 -8.62
N TYR A 180 -2.19 12.89 -7.37
CA TYR A 180 -3.07 13.99 -6.97
C TYR A 180 -2.32 14.99 -6.09
N ARG A 181 -2.54 16.28 -6.36
CA ARG A 181 -2.12 17.40 -5.51
C ARG A 181 -3.32 18.05 -4.86
N TYR A 182 -3.24 18.29 -3.56
CA TYR A 182 -4.31 18.97 -2.84
C TYR A 182 -4.57 20.36 -3.41
N GLN A 183 -5.85 20.68 -3.63
CA GLN A 183 -6.37 22.04 -3.78
C GLN A 183 -7.55 22.21 -2.83
N ARG A 184 -7.88 23.46 -2.48
CA ARG A 184 -8.99 23.73 -1.54
C ARG A 184 -10.35 23.18 -2.03
N THR A 185 -10.55 23.05 -3.33
CA THR A 185 -11.81 22.61 -3.96
C THR A 185 -11.86 21.12 -4.28
N GLY A 186 -10.76 20.38 -4.09
CA GLY A 186 -10.63 18.98 -4.47
C GLY A 186 -9.19 18.63 -4.82
N TYR A 187 -8.93 17.37 -5.13
CA TYR A 187 -7.65 16.95 -5.67
C TYR A 187 -7.50 17.33 -7.15
N GLN A 188 -6.34 17.84 -7.53
CA GLN A 188 -5.95 18.07 -8.93
C GLN A 188 -5.00 16.95 -9.38
N ARG A 189 -5.28 16.32 -10.52
CA ARG A 189 -4.36 15.33 -11.09
C ARG A 189 -3.03 15.96 -11.49
N ILE A 190 -1.94 15.27 -11.19
CA ILE A 190 -0.58 15.62 -11.57
C ILE A 190 -0.23 14.79 -12.82
N PRO A 191 0.34 15.40 -13.87
CA PRO A 191 0.84 14.63 -15.02
C PRO A 191 2.06 13.78 -14.63
N LEU A 192 2.18 12.62 -15.26
CA LEU A 192 3.42 11.85 -15.24
C LEU A 192 4.50 12.57 -16.09
N ASP A 193 5.76 12.34 -15.78
CA ASP A 193 6.86 12.77 -16.64
C ASP A 193 6.93 11.94 -17.95
N GLU A 194 7.89 12.28 -18.81
CA GLU A 194 8.12 11.57 -20.09
C GLU A 194 8.50 10.09 -19.93
N ARG A 195 8.90 9.68 -18.72
CA ARG A 195 9.25 8.30 -18.35
C ARG A 195 8.12 7.60 -17.57
N GLY A 196 6.95 8.22 -17.45
CA GLY A 196 5.81 7.67 -16.71
C GLY A 196 5.96 7.74 -15.19
N ARG A 197 6.71 8.71 -14.65
CA ARG A 197 7.05 8.82 -13.22
C ARG A 197 6.37 10.01 -12.55
N ILE A 198 6.17 9.92 -11.23
CA ILE A 198 5.67 10.99 -10.36
C ILE A 198 6.77 11.41 -9.39
N TRP A 199 7.03 12.71 -9.28
CA TRP A 199 7.94 13.22 -8.24
C TRP A 199 7.25 13.23 -6.87
N LEU A 200 7.78 12.45 -5.94
CA LEU A 200 7.37 12.42 -4.54
C LEU A 200 8.23 13.40 -3.73
N GLU A 201 7.79 14.65 -3.68
CA GLU A 201 8.53 15.71 -2.98
C GLU A 201 8.88 15.38 -1.52
N PRO A 202 7.99 14.79 -0.70
CA PRO A 202 8.27 14.51 0.72
C PRO A 202 9.42 13.54 1.00
N VAL A 203 9.69 12.63 0.07
CA VAL A 203 10.76 11.62 0.14
C VAL A 203 11.87 11.89 -0.88
N HIS A 204 11.75 12.92 -1.73
CA HIS A 204 12.74 13.27 -2.75
C HIS A 204 13.10 12.14 -3.73
N LEU A 205 12.11 11.35 -4.12
CA LEU A 205 12.24 10.25 -5.08
C LEU A 205 11.21 10.39 -6.18
N TRP A 206 11.52 9.87 -7.37
CA TRP A 206 10.53 9.61 -8.40
C TRP A 206 9.91 8.23 -8.16
N LEU A 207 8.59 8.11 -8.19
CA LEU A 207 7.90 6.82 -8.25
C LEU A 207 7.56 6.51 -9.70
N GLY A 208 7.89 5.30 -10.15
CA GLY A 208 7.64 4.81 -11.49
C GLY A 208 7.44 3.30 -11.50
N LEU A 209 7.51 2.72 -12.69
CA LEU A 209 7.44 1.29 -12.91
C LEU A 209 8.82 0.75 -13.33
N SER A 210 9.08 -0.50 -12.95
CA SER A 210 10.21 -1.29 -13.42
C SER A 210 9.75 -2.75 -13.57
N ARG A 211 10.60 -3.62 -14.11
CA ARG A 211 10.28 -5.06 -14.28
C ARG A 211 10.95 -5.90 -13.21
N ASP A 212 10.16 -6.74 -12.55
CA ASP A 212 10.73 -7.75 -11.67
C ASP A 212 11.70 -8.66 -12.44
N ARG A 213 12.85 -8.99 -11.82
CA ARG A 213 13.92 -9.72 -12.49
C ARG A 213 13.64 -11.21 -12.67
N LEU A 214 12.81 -11.80 -11.80
CA LEU A 214 12.57 -13.24 -11.78
C LEU A 214 11.22 -13.59 -12.43
N GLY A 215 10.17 -12.87 -12.05
CA GLY A 215 8.80 -13.05 -12.53
C GLY A 215 8.45 -12.24 -13.77
N ASN A 216 9.30 -11.29 -14.20
CA ASN A 216 9.10 -10.48 -15.41
C ASN A 216 7.75 -9.74 -15.48
N TYR A 217 7.18 -9.40 -14.32
CA TYR A 217 5.96 -8.59 -14.21
C TYR A 217 6.29 -7.13 -13.86
N GLU A 218 5.34 -6.22 -14.08
CA GLU A 218 5.48 -4.82 -13.67
C GLU A 218 5.40 -4.69 -12.15
N ARG A 219 6.33 -3.94 -11.57
CA ARG A 219 6.36 -3.60 -10.14
C ARG A 219 6.66 -2.12 -9.94
N LEU A 220 6.36 -1.62 -8.75
CA LEU A 220 6.72 -0.27 -8.37
C LEU A 220 8.24 -0.16 -8.17
N ALA A 221 8.77 1.00 -8.53
CA ALA A 221 10.16 1.33 -8.33
C ALA A 221 10.33 2.82 -8.06
N CYS A 222 11.20 3.15 -7.13
CA CYS A 222 11.66 4.49 -6.86
C CYS A 222 12.95 4.78 -7.63
N PHE A 223 13.13 6.03 -8.04
CA PHE A 223 14.33 6.49 -8.71
C PHE A 223 14.84 7.78 -8.05
N ASP A 224 16.15 7.90 -7.94
CA ASP A 224 16.78 9.11 -7.41
C ASP A 224 16.73 10.28 -8.41
N ARG A 225 17.29 11.43 -8.02
CA ARG A 225 17.33 12.63 -8.88
C ARG A 225 18.18 12.47 -10.15
N THR A 226 19.11 11.51 -10.18
CA THR A 226 19.89 11.16 -11.38
C THR A 226 19.10 10.26 -12.33
N GLY A 227 17.99 9.69 -11.84
CA GLY A 227 17.13 8.77 -12.56
C GLY A 227 17.51 7.30 -12.38
N ALA A 228 18.46 7.01 -11.48
CA ALA A 228 18.86 5.65 -11.13
C ALA A 228 17.84 4.99 -10.20
N GLU A 229 17.55 3.70 -10.42
CA GLU A 229 16.59 2.94 -9.61
C GLU A 229 17.15 2.67 -8.20
N VAL A 230 16.32 2.88 -7.19
CA VAL A 230 16.62 2.57 -5.79
C VAL A 230 16.25 1.11 -5.53
N GLY A 231 17.20 0.26 -5.13
CA GLY A 231 16.97 -1.18 -4.97
C GLY A 231 16.19 -1.58 -3.71
N ASP A 232 15.65 -2.81 -3.71
CA ASP A 232 14.65 -3.32 -2.74
C ASP A 232 15.04 -3.35 -1.25
N TYR A 233 16.34 -3.39 -0.93
CA TYR A 233 16.83 -3.25 0.46
C TYR A 233 18.33 -2.89 0.56
N THR A 234 19.06 -2.92 -0.56
CA THR A 234 20.52 -3.21 -0.61
C THR A 234 21.21 -2.61 -1.84
N ALA A 235 20.74 -1.51 -2.41
CA ALA A 235 21.67 -0.65 -3.18
C ALA A 235 22.47 0.25 -2.21
N ILE A 236 21.88 0.55 -1.05
CA ILE A 236 22.38 1.54 -0.09
C ILE A 236 23.20 0.90 1.03
N SER A 237 22.92 -0.34 1.50
CA SER A 237 23.95 -1.09 2.25
C SER A 237 25.22 -1.32 1.41
N THR A 238 25.05 -1.46 0.09
CA THR A 238 26.13 -1.64 -0.90
C THR A 238 26.93 -0.35 -1.15
N ALA A 239 26.30 0.83 -1.14
CA ALA A 239 27.00 2.13 -1.19
C ALA A 239 27.76 2.43 0.12
N LEU A 240 27.14 2.12 1.27
CA LEU A 240 27.73 2.28 2.60
C LEU A 240 28.94 1.36 2.84
N ALA A 241 28.96 0.14 2.28
CA ALA A 241 30.11 -0.78 2.29
C ALA A 241 31.22 -0.39 1.28
N ALA A 242 30.88 0.30 0.18
CA ALA A 242 31.83 0.75 -0.82
C ALA A 242 32.62 1.98 -0.34
N GLU A 243 31.97 2.95 0.30
CA GLU A 243 32.64 4.13 0.87
C GLU A 243 33.54 3.78 2.07
N THR A 244 33.19 2.74 2.83
CA THR A 244 34.04 2.21 3.91
C THR A 244 35.35 1.59 3.40
N ARG A 245 35.34 0.87 2.26
CA ARG A 245 36.56 0.36 1.58
C ARG A 245 37.45 1.48 1.03
N ALA A 246 36.83 2.52 0.47
CA ALA A 246 37.54 3.67 -0.08
C ALA A 246 38.29 4.50 1.00
N ARG A 247 37.76 4.57 2.22
CA ARG A 247 38.47 5.20 3.36
C ARG A 247 39.64 4.38 3.93
N ALA A 248 39.60 3.04 3.86
CA ALA A 248 40.67 2.18 4.37
C ALA A 248 41.86 2.00 3.39
N GLU A 249 41.66 2.23 2.10
CA GLU A 249 42.74 2.27 1.09
C GLU A 249 43.43 3.64 0.99
N ALA A 250 42.83 4.66 1.60
CA ALA A 250 43.34 6.03 1.66
C ALA A 250 44.08 6.36 2.99
N GLU A 251 44.06 5.44 3.97
CA GLU A 251 44.90 5.43 5.19
C GLU A 251 46.12 4.51 5.03
#